data_AF-W1YMR2-F1
#
_entry.id   AF-W1YMR2-F1
#
_cell.length_a   1.000
_cell.length_b   1.000
_cell.length_c   1.000
_cell.angle_alpha   90.00
_cell.angle_beta   90.00
_cell.angle_gamma   90.00
#
_symmetry.space_group_name_H-M   'P 1'
#
loop_
_entity.id
_entity.type
_entity.pdbx_description
1 polymer ?
#
loop_
_entity_poly.entity_id
_entity_poly.type
_entity_poly.pdbx_seq_one_letter_code
_entity_poly.pdbx_strand_id
1 'polypeptide(L)'
;ILITVLFAGFFLLEGFDYGTGILLPFIGKTDVERRQMINALGPVWDGNEVWMITAGGALFASFPHVYATLFSGFYLALFLML
;
A
#
# COMPACT_ATOMS: atom_id res chain seq x y z
N ILE A 1 -13.54 -14.21 -0.01
CA ILE A 1 -12.63 -14.63 1.08
C ILE A 1 -11.18 -14.32 0.72
N LEU A 2 -10.58 -14.94 -0.31
CA LEU A 2 -9.17 -14.71 -0.63
C LEU A 2 -8.82 -13.26 -0.97
N ILE A 3 -9.64 -12.56 -1.78
CA ILE A 3 -9.46 -11.12 -2.04
C ILE A 3 -9.47 -10.30 -0.75
N THR A 4 -10.37 -10.63 0.18
CA THR A 4 -10.43 -9.98 1.49
C THR A 4 -9.15 -10.21 2.29
N VAL A 5 -8.59 -11.42 2.25
CA VAL A 5 -7.31 -11.73 2.90
C VAL A 5 -6.17 -10.92 2.27
N LEU A 6 -6.14 -10.81 0.94
CA LEU A 6 -5.12 -10.01 0.25
C LEU A 6 -5.19 -8.53 0.62
N PHE A 7 -6.39 -7.93 0.61
CA PHE A 7 -6.55 -6.54 1.04
C PHE A 7 -6.31 -6.34 2.54
N ALA A 8 -6.71 -7.28 3.39
CA ALA A 8 -6.43 -7.20 4.82
C ALA A 8 -4.92 -7.27 5.10
N GLY A 9 -4.20 -8.14 4.41
CA GLY A 9 -2.73 -8.21 4.49
C GLY A 9 -2.09 -6.90 4.01
N PHE A 10 -2.53 -6.36 2.87
CA PHE A 10 -2.10 -5.05 2.40
C PHE A 10 -2.31 -3.95 3.45
N PHE A 11 -3.53 -3.79 3.98
CA PHE A 11 -3.81 -2.74 4.95
C PHE A 11 -3.01 -2.86 6.26
N LEU A 12 -2.69 -4.08 6.69
CA LEU A 12 -1.87 -4.29 7.89
C LEU A 12 -0.40 -3.99 7.63
N LEU A 13 0.12 -4.40 6.48
CA LEU A 13 1.54 -4.28 6.14
C LEU A 13 1.89 -2.85 5.66
N GLU A 14 1.22 -2.37 4.63
CA GLU A 14 1.41 -1.01 4.10
C GLU A 14 0.89 0.08 5.05
N GLY A 15 -0.04 -0.27 5.95
CA GLY A 15 -0.48 0.64 7.01
C GLY A 15 0.68 1.08 7.92
N PHE A 16 1.67 0.21 8.14
CA PHE A 16 2.88 0.57 8.88
C PHE A 16 3.81 1.50 8.08
N ASP A 17 3.95 1.25 6.78
CA ASP A 17 4.83 2.04 5.90
C ASP A 17 4.30 3.47 5.73
N TYR A 18 3.02 3.60 5.34
CA TYR A 18 2.35 4.90 5.26
C TYR A 18 2.26 5.60 6.62
N GLY A 19 1.97 4.86 7.69
CA GLY A 19 1.91 5.40 9.04
C GLY A 19 3.25 6.01 9.47
N THR A 20 4.35 5.31 9.22
CA THR A 20 5.70 5.80 9.51
C THR A 20 6.06 6.99 8.64
N GLY A 21 5.72 6.97 7.35
CA GLY A 21 5.92 8.09 6.42
C GLY A 21 5.16 9.35 6.83
N ILE A 22 3.90 9.22 7.23
CA ILE A 22 3.07 10.32 7.75
C ILE A 22 3.68 10.90 9.03
N LEU A 23 4.15 10.04 9.94
CA LEU A 23 4.70 10.46 11.24
C LEU A 23 6.13 11.03 11.14
N LEU A 24 6.86 10.74 10.07
CA LEU A 24 8.25 11.15 9.86
C LEU A 24 8.52 12.65 10.13
N PRO A 25 7.75 13.63 9.58
CA PRO A 25 7.97 15.04 9.87
C PRO A 25 7.55 15.45 11.30
N PHE A 26 6.69 14.68 11.96
CA PHE A 26 6.16 15.02 13.28
C PHE A 26 7.02 14.47 14.41
N ILE A 27 7.53 13.24 14.28
CA ILE A 27 8.27 12.53 15.33
C ILE A 27 9.77 12.55 15.05
N GLY A 28 10.20 12.46 13.79
CA GLY A 28 11.61 12.57 13.40
C GLY A 28 12.10 14.02 13.46
N LYS A 29 12.53 14.48 14.63
CA LYS A 29 12.99 15.87 14.84
C LYS A 29 14.42 16.09 14.37
N THR A 30 15.25 15.06 14.46
CA THR A 30 16.65 15.04 14.01
C THR A 30 16.84 14.15 12.80
N ASP A 31 17.93 14.36 12.06
CA ASP A 31 18.25 13.51 10.91
C ASP A 31 18.55 12.05 11.31
N VAL A 32 19.07 11.84 12.53
CA VAL A 32 19.31 10.50 13.07
C VAL A 32 17.98 9.78 13.31
N GLU A 33 17.01 10.43 13.97
CA GLU A 33 15.68 9.84 14.22
C GLU A 33 14.95 9.54 12.90
N ARG A 34 14.99 10.47 11.94
CA ARG A 34 14.40 10.25 10.60
C ARG A 34 15.04 9.05 9.90
N ARG A 35 16.37 8.93 9.96
CA ARG A 35 17.10 7.80 9.37
C ARG A 35 16.73 6.48 10.03
N GLN A 36 16.56 6.46 11.36
CA GLN A 36 16.12 5.27 12.08
C GLN A 36 14.71 4.84 11.66
N MET A 37 13.77 5.79 11.51
CA MET A 37 12.43 5.51 11.02
C MET A 37 12.44 4.94 9.60
N ILE A 38 13.19 5.56 8.67
CA ILE A 38 13.31 5.08 7.29
C ILE A 38 13.97 3.69 7.24
N ASN A 39 15.02 3.46 8.02
CA ASN A 39 15.71 2.17 8.07
C ASN A 39 14.84 1.04 8.64
N ALA A 40 13.80 1.36 9.44
CA ALA A 40 12.83 0.37 9.90
C ALA A 40 11.92 -0.13 8.77
N LEU A 41 11.68 0.69 7.74
CA LEU A 41 10.87 0.33 6.56
C LEU A 41 11.69 -0.41 5.50
N GLY A 42 12.93 0.02 5.29
CA GLY A 42 13.77 -0.39 4.16
C GLY A 42 13.80 -1.89 3.82
N PRO A 43 13.87 -2.82 4.80
CA PRO A 43 13.91 -4.26 4.50
C PRO A 43 12.59 -4.89 4.04
N VAL A 44 11.45 -4.24 4.29
CA VAL A 44 10.11 -4.86 4.14
C VAL A 44 9.18 -4.12 3.20
N TRP A 45 9.38 -2.81 3.00
CA TRP A 45 8.46 -1.95 2.25
C TRP A 45 8.15 -2.49 0.84
N ASP A 46 9.18 -2.83 0.06
CA ASP A 46 8.99 -3.34 -1.32
C ASP A 46 8.17 -4.65 -1.34
N GLY A 47 8.26 -5.47 -0.28
CA GLY A 47 7.45 -6.68 -0.14
C GLY A 47 6.00 -6.40 0.29
N ASN A 48 5.76 -5.33 1.04
CA ASN A 48 4.43 -4.94 1.49
C ASN A 48 3.58 -4.45 0.30
N GLU A 49 4.17 -3.71 -0.63
CA GLU A 49 3.49 -3.17 -1.82
C GLU A 49 2.94 -4.28 -2.73
N VAL A 50 3.65 -5.41 -2.82
CA VAL A 50 3.26 -6.58 -3.65
C VAL A 50 1.89 -7.14 -3.26
N TRP A 51 1.44 -6.94 -2.01
CA TRP A 51 0.10 -7.36 -1.59
C TRP A 51 -1.00 -6.64 -2.34
N MET A 52 -0.83 -5.34 -2.61
CA MET A 52 -1.77 -4.56 -3.42
C MET A 52 -1.78 -5.03 -4.87
N ILE A 53 -0.60 -5.23 -5.44
CA ILE A 53 -0.44 -5.68 -6.83
C ILE A 53 -1.13 -7.04 -6.99
N THR A 54 -0.90 -7.96 -6.05
CA THR A 54 -1.51 -9.29 -6.05
C THR A 54 -3.02 -9.20 -5.85
N ALA A 55 -3.52 -8.33 -4.97
CA ALA A 55 -4.96 -8.10 -4.79
C ALA A 55 -5.62 -7.59 -6.08
N GLY A 56 -4.98 -6.63 -6.76
CA GLY A 56 -5.43 -6.12 -8.06
C GLY A 56 -5.45 -7.18 -9.15
N GLY A 57 -4.36 -7.96 -9.27
CA GLY A 57 -4.26 -9.09 -10.20
C GLY A 57 -5.27 -10.20 -9.92
N ALA A 58 -5.49 -10.55 -8.66
CA ALA A 58 -6.50 -11.51 -8.25
C ALA A 58 -7.92 -11.02 -8.59
N LEU A 59 -8.20 -9.72 -8.40
CA LEU A 59 -9.47 -9.11 -8.77
C LEU A 59 -9.69 -9.16 -10.29
N PHE A 60 -8.66 -8.86 -11.09
CA PHE A 60 -8.70 -9.00 -12.54
C PHE A 60 -8.98 -10.45 -12.98
N ALA A 61 -8.29 -11.43 -12.37
CA ALA A 61 -8.39 -12.84 -12.75
C ALA A 61 -9.74 -13.48 -12.35
N SER A 62 -10.29 -13.12 -11.18
CA SER A 62 -11.51 -13.74 -10.65
C SER A 62 -12.79 -12.94 -10.88
N PHE A 63 -12.70 -11.61 -10.96
CA PHE A 63 -13.84 -10.70 -11.14
C PHE A 63 -13.51 -9.57 -12.14
N PRO A 64 -13.28 -9.90 -13.43
CA PRO A 64 -12.80 -8.94 -14.43
C PRO A 64 -13.72 -7.74 -14.63
N HIS A 65 -15.05 -7.93 -14.52
CA HIS A 65 -15.99 -6.81 -14.61
C HIS A 65 -15.86 -5.85 -13.43
N VAL A 66 -15.69 -6.34 -12.20
CA VAL A 66 -15.48 -5.50 -11.02
C VAL A 66 -14.18 -4.72 -11.17
N TYR A 67 -13.11 -5.39 -11.58
CA TYR A 67 -11.82 -4.74 -11.88
C TYR A 67 -11.98 -3.62 -12.92
N ALA A 68 -12.61 -3.90 -14.05
CA ALA A 68 -12.80 -2.92 -15.11
C ALA A 68 -13.64 -1.72 -14.66
N THR A 69 -14.75 -1.95 -13.96
CA THR A 69 -15.62 -0.87 -13.46
C THR A 69 -14.92 -0.04 -12.39
N LEU A 70 -14.15 -0.66 -11.48
CA LEU A 70 -13.41 0.05 -10.44
C LEU A 70 -12.32 0.94 -11.05
N PHE A 71 -11.48 0.41 -11.94
CA PHE A 71 -10.37 1.16 -12.54
C PHE A 71 -10.84 2.26 -13.50
N SER A 72 -11.94 2.05 -14.22
CA SER A 72 -12.50 3.08 -15.10
C SER A 72 -13.34 4.12 -14.35
N GLY A 73 -14.15 3.71 -13.37
CA GLY A 73 -14.99 4.60 -12.57
C GLY A 73 -14.20 5.51 -11.64
N PHE A 74 -13.11 5.00 -11.06
CA PHE A 74 -12.21 5.76 -10.18
C PHE A 74 -10.93 6.20 -10.88
N TYR A 75 -10.94 6.35 -12.21
CA TYR A 75 -9.76 6.67 -13.00
C TYR A 75 -8.93 7.83 -12.42
N LEU A 76 -9.55 8.98 -12.13
CA LEU A 76 -8.83 10.14 -11.59
C LEU A 76 -8.25 9.89 -10.21
N ALA A 77 -8.96 9.19 -9.33
CA ALA A 77 -8.48 8.90 -7.98
C ALA A 77 -7.28 7.94 -8.01
N LEU A 78 -7.35 6.91 -8.87
CA LEU A 78 -6.26 5.94 -9.05
C LEU A 78 -5.06 6.56 -9.76
N PHE A 79 -5.29 7.46 -10.73
CA PHE A 79 -4.22 8.19 -11.40
C PHE A 79 -3.42 9.09 -10.46
N LEU A 80 -4.06 9.69 -9.46
CA LEU A 80 -3.38 10.49 -8.44
C LEU A 80 -2.62 9.66 -7.41
N MET A 81 -2.99 8.39 -7.25
CA MET A 81 -2.37 7.47 -6.31
C MET A 81 -1.17 6.73 -6.92
N LEU A 82 -1.19 6.49 -8.23
CA LEU A 82 -0.05 6.03 -9.04
C LEU A 82 1.12 7.04 -8.99
#